data_AF-A0A9P8D4K7-F1
#
_entry.id   AF-A0A9P8D4K7-F1
#
_cell.length_a   1.000
_cell.length_b   1.000
_cell.length_c   1.000
_cell.angle_alpha   90.00
_cell.angle_beta   90.00
_cell.angle_gamma   90.00
#
_symmetry.space_group_name_H-M   'P 1'
#
loop_
_entity.id
_entity.type
_entity.pdbx_description
1 polymer ?
#
loop_
_entity_poly.entity_id
_entity_poly.type
_entity_poly.pdbx_seq_one_letter_code
_entity_poly.pdbx_strand_id
1 'polypeptide(L)'
;MATTSSATVTEDCAVFFGHHGPLIASGDKIGLRTKIKAQLRSVQAWDCDTWIGLTLDFPLGKDQKANEEAGFGVRYRAPEHGSQDKSKLCDYHQIRIKFPRSFSHEVQLGQSPSTFTNEHLSYVKVYFGESRATIEGFGIPFANQEDHQVESWINGDAPIAGKYGLLDILQQQSLYLVLPASSSLVKTLGTTQTLSTFRYPYNEDFSWDLTRFEKELRENKGQQFAPLYR
;
A
#
# COMPACT_ATOMS: atom_id res chain seq x y z
N MET A 1 10.58 -25.29 14.21
CA MET A 1 9.69 -24.27 13.61
C MET A 1 10.39 -22.94 13.73
N ALA A 2 10.87 -22.38 12.62
CA ALA A 2 11.48 -21.06 12.63
C ALA A 2 10.37 -20.04 12.91
N THR A 3 10.48 -19.31 14.01
CA THR A 3 9.65 -18.13 14.27
C THR A 3 10.04 -17.03 13.29
N THR A 4 9.52 -17.08 12.07
CA THR A 4 9.56 -15.93 11.17
C THR A 4 8.64 -14.86 11.74
N SER A 5 9.22 -13.80 12.31
CA SER A 5 8.43 -12.64 12.71
C SER A 5 7.79 -12.05 11.46
N SER A 6 6.46 -12.17 11.35
CA SER A 6 5.67 -11.48 10.33
C SER A 6 5.73 -9.98 10.62
N ALA A 7 6.65 -9.27 9.97
CA ALA A 7 6.81 -7.83 10.16
C ALA A 7 6.34 -7.12 8.89
N THR A 8 5.23 -6.39 9.01
CA THR A 8 4.87 -5.39 8.01
C THR A 8 5.71 -4.14 8.26
N VAL A 9 6.40 -3.67 7.22
CA VAL A 9 7.20 -2.45 7.26
C VAL A 9 6.58 -1.44 6.30
N THR A 10 6.38 -0.22 6.78
CA THR A 10 5.81 0.89 6.02
C THR A 10 6.69 2.11 6.18
N GLU A 11 7.02 2.80 5.09
CA GLU A 11 7.74 4.06 5.11
C GLU A 11 7.12 5.09 4.16
N ASP A 12 7.12 6.34 4.57
CA ASP A 12 6.67 7.46 3.74
C ASP A 12 7.61 7.64 2.54
N CYS A 13 7.03 7.92 1.38
CA CYS A 13 7.77 8.14 0.14
C CYS A 13 7.13 9.25 -0.69
N ALA A 14 7.88 9.81 -1.65
CA ALA A 14 7.32 10.64 -2.70
C ALA A 14 7.36 9.90 -4.03
N VAL A 15 6.33 10.11 -4.86
CA VAL A 15 6.10 9.39 -6.11
C VAL A 15 6.03 10.39 -7.25
N PHE A 16 6.77 10.13 -8.31
CA PHE A 16 6.88 10.99 -9.48
C PHE A 16 6.35 10.30 -10.72
N PHE A 17 5.69 11.06 -11.60
CA PHE A 17 5.33 10.57 -12.91
C PHE A 17 6.54 10.65 -13.84
N GLY A 18 7.13 9.51 -14.18
CA GLY A 18 8.33 9.49 -15.04
C GLY A 18 9.61 9.92 -14.31
N HIS A 19 10.73 9.87 -15.03
CA HIS A 19 12.03 10.23 -14.47
C HIS A 19 12.11 11.74 -14.22
N HIS A 20 12.25 12.12 -12.95
CA HIS A 20 12.23 13.52 -12.48
C HIS A 20 11.03 14.36 -13.00
N GLY A 21 9.88 13.73 -13.27
CA GLY A 21 8.69 14.42 -13.76
C GLY A 21 7.84 15.06 -12.65
N PRO A 22 6.55 15.31 -12.88
CA PRO A 22 5.69 15.95 -11.89
C PRO A 22 5.44 15.04 -10.69
N LEU A 23 5.35 15.65 -9.50
CA LEU A 23 5.03 14.99 -8.25
C LEU A 23 3.56 14.54 -8.24
N ILE A 24 3.33 13.27 -7.92
CA ILE A 24 1.99 12.67 -7.78
C ILE A 24 1.52 12.75 -6.34
N ALA A 25 2.34 12.25 -5.43
CA ALA A 25 1.99 12.06 -4.02
C ALA A 25 3.27 12.06 -3.17
N SER A 26 3.13 12.41 -1.89
CA SER A 26 4.20 12.44 -0.91
C SER A 26 3.66 12.09 0.47
N GLY A 27 4.39 11.26 1.20
CA GLY A 27 4.19 11.11 2.64
C GLY A 27 4.64 12.35 3.41
N ASP A 28 4.05 12.55 4.59
CA ASP A 28 4.24 13.77 5.39
C ASP A 28 5.72 13.94 5.82
N LYS A 29 6.43 12.83 6.10
CA LYS A 29 7.83 12.86 6.54
C LYS A 29 8.85 13.22 5.45
N ILE A 30 8.47 13.16 4.18
CA ILE A 30 9.36 13.52 3.06
C ILE A 30 9.44 15.04 2.89
N GLY A 31 8.49 15.79 3.46
CA GLY A 31 8.51 17.26 3.48
C GLY A 31 7.91 17.92 2.24
N LEU A 32 7.35 17.17 1.29
CA LEU A 32 6.55 17.72 0.21
C LEU A 32 5.07 17.70 0.57
N ARG A 33 4.38 18.82 0.32
CA ARG A 33 2.94 18.95 0.59
C ARG A 33 2.15 18.51 -0.63
N THR A 34 1.47 17.38 -0.52
CA THR A 34 0.50 16.88 -1.49
C THR A 34 -0.79 16.49 -0.78
N LYS A 35 -1.91 16.53 -1.51
CA LYS A 35 -3.19 16.02 -0.97
C LYS A 35 -3.21 14.50 -0.86
N ILE A 36 -2.54 13.82 -1.78
CA ILE A 36 -2.41 12.36 -1.80
C ILE A 36 -1.20 11.97 -0.97
N LYS A 37 -1.37 11.09 0.01
CA LYS A 37 -0.25 10.54 0.78
C LYS A 37 0.29 9.28 0.12
N ALA A 38 1.60 9.12 0.12
CA ALA A 38 2.26 7.97 -0.48
C ALA A 38 3.17 7.25 0.52
N GLN A 39 3.05 5.93 0.57
CA GLN A 39 3.88 5.08 1.42
C GLN A 39 4.32 3.83 0.66
N LEU A 40 5.60 3.48 0.78
CA LEU A 40 6.09 2.18 0.35
C LEU A 40 5.85 1.18 1.49
N ARG A 41 5.36 -0.01 1.15
CA ARG A 41 4.99 -1.03 2.12
C ARG A 41 5.50 -2.40 1.70
N SER A 42 6.09 -3.12 2.65
CA SER A 42 6.38 -4.55 2.54
C SER A 42 5.52 -5.29 3.57
N VAL A 43 4.55 -6.07 3.11
CA VAL A 43 3.63 -6.83 3.97
C VAL A 43 4.08 -8.28 3.99
N GLN A 44 4.54 -8.73 5.14
CA GLN A 44 4.81 -10.13 5.41
C GLN A 44 3.84 -10.59 6.50
N ALA A 45 2.87 -11.40 6.09
CA ALA A 45 1.85 -11.99 6.97
C ALA A 45 1.77 -13.48 6.67
N TRP A 46 1.35 -14.27 7.66
CA TRP A 46 1.29 -15.72 7.57
C TRP A 46 -0.04 -16.23 7.01
N ASP A 47 -1.02 -15.33 6.85
CA ASP A 47 -2.36 -15.60 6.33
C ASP A 47 -2.67 -14.90 4.99
N CYS A 48 -1.66 -14.28 4.36
CA CYS A 48 -1.80 -13.75 3.01
C CYS A 48 -0.49 -13.78 2.22
N ASP A 49 -0.61 -13.62 0.92
CA ASP A 49 0.55 -13.49 0.05
C ASP A 49 1.41 -12.31 0.49
N THR A 50 2.70 -12.58 0.63
CA THR A 50 3.66 -11.52 0.90
C THR A 50 3.81 -10.63 -0.33
N TRP A 51 3.76 -9.32 -0.12
CA TRP A 51 3.87 -8.35 -1.21
C TRP A 51 4.64 -7.10 -0.79
N ILE A 52 5.28 -6.48 -1.78
CA ILE A 52 5.84 -5.13 -1.68
C ILE A 52 5.12 -4.24 -2.67
N GLY A 53 4.90 -2.98 -2.32
CA GLY A 53 4.19 -2.08 -3.19
C GLY A 53 3.99 -0.69 -2.60
N LEU A 54 3.33 0.15 -3.37
CA LEU A 54 3.02 1.52 -3.03
C LEU A 54 1.55 1.62 -2.57
N THR A 55 1.28 2.43 -1.56
CA THR A 55 -0.09 2.81 -1.19
C THR A 55 -0.27 4.30 -1.42
N LEU A 56 -1.38 4.66 -2.08
CA LEU A 56 -1.83 6.02 -2.31
C LEU A 56 -3.10 6.25 -1.50
N ASP A 57 -3.05 7.19 -0.56
CA ASP A 57 -4.16 7.54 0.29
C ASP A 57 -4.76 8.89 -0.14
N PHE A 58 -6.02 8.85 -0.58
CA PHE A 58 -6.80 9.99 -1.01
C PHE A 58 -7.73 10.42 0.13
N PRO A 59 -7.74 11.68 0.56
CA PRO A 59 -8.55 12.11 1.68
C PRO A 59 -10.05 12.00 1.37
N LEU A 60 -10.85 11.68 2.39
CA LEU A 60 -12.32 11.65 2.35
C LEU A 60 -12.97 12.78 3.15
N GLY A 61 -12.15 13.72 3.65
CA GLY A 61 -12.59 14.75 4.58
C GLY A 61 -12.52 14.28 6.04
N LYS A 62 -12.36 15.24 6.94
CA LYS A 62 -12.15 14.93 8.36
C LYS A 62 -13.46 14.39 8.94
N ASP A 63 -13.38 13.22 9.57
CA ASP A 63 -14.53 12.51 10.15
C ASP A 63 -15.67 12.21 9.14
N GLN A 64 -15.47 12.48 7.84
CA GLN A 64 -16.44 12.29 6.75
C GLN A 64 -17.82 12.92 7.03
N LYS A 65 -17.86 14.00 7.82
CA LYS A 65 -19.13 14.62 8.24
C LYS A 65 -19.96 15.10 7.04
N ALA A 66 -19.34 15.78 6.09
CA ALA A 66 -20.03 16.25 4.89
C ALA A 66 -20.55 15.11 4.00
N ASN A 67 -19.83 13.97 3.97
CA ASN A 67 -20.28 12.78 3.24
C ASN A 67 -21.50 12.14 3.91
N GLU A 68 -21.50 12.03 5.24
CA GLU A 68 -22.65 11.53 6.01
C GLU A 68 -23.88 12.42 5.80
N GLU A 69 -23.72 13.74 5.93
CA GLU A 69 -24.80 14.73 5.75
C GLU A 69 -25.39 14.72 4.32
N ALA A 70 -24.56 14.43 3.32
CA ALA A 70 -24.99 14.28 1.93
C ALA A 70 -25.55 12.88 1.60
N GLY A 71 -25.58 11.95 2.56
CA GLY A 71 -26.16 10.61 2.39
C GLY A 71 -25.23 9.56 1.77
N PHE A 72 -23.93 9.84 1.65
CA PHE A 72 -22.94 8.87 1.15
C PHE A 72 -22.42 7.92 2.24
N GLY A 73 -22.69 8.22 3.51
CA GLY A 73 -22.21 7.46 4.65
C GLY A 73 -20.74 7.78 5.00
N VAL A 74 -20.20 7.02 5.95
CA VAL A 74 -18.78 7.06 6.33
C VAL A 74 -18.10 5.71 6.18
N ARG A 75 -16.78 5.74 5.90
CA ARG A 75 -15.97 4.53 5.79
C ARG A 75 -15.27 4.16 7.09
N TYR A 76 -15.29 2.88 7.40
CA TYR A 76 -14.52 2.28 8.49
C TYR A 76 -13.46 1.34 7.93
N ARG A 77 -12.36 1.20 8.66
CA ARG A 77 -11.34 0.20 8.44
C ARG A 77 -11.31 -0.77 9.62
N ALA A 78 -11.07 -2.03 9.32
CA ALA A 78 -10.70 -3.01 10.34
C ALA A 78 -9.48 -2.49 11.12
N PRO A 79 -9.40 -2.75 12.43
CA PRO A 79 -8.24 -2.37 13.22
C PRO A 79 -6.94 -2.93 12.63
N GLU A 80 -5.82 -2.24 12.88
CA GLU A 80 -4.51 -2.80 12.57
C GLU A 80 -4.30 -4.12 13.33
N HIS A 81 -3.62 -5.06 12.69
CA HIS A 81 -3.51 -6.46 13.15
C HIS A 81 -3.06 -6.58 14.61
N GLY A 82 -3.74 -7.42 15.39
CA GLY A 82 -3.42 -7.66 16.81
C GLY A 82 -3.96 -6.61 17.79
N SER A 83 -4.72 -5.62 17.31
CA SER A 83 -5.44 -4.68 18.17
C SER A 83 -6.85 -5.21 18.50
N GLN A 84 -7.26 -5.12 19.77
CA GLN A 84 -8.67 -5.31 20.18
C GLN A 84 -9.57 -4.13 19.79
N ASP A 85 -9.06 -3.14 19.06
CA ASP A 85 -9.82 -1.95 18.70
C ASP A 85 -11.05 -2.29 17.85
N LYS A 86 -12.13 -1.57 18.14
CA LYS A 86 -13.31 -1.49 17.26
C LYS A 86 -12.88 -0.91 15.90
N SER A 87 -13.62 -1.23 14.85
CA SER A 87 -13.43 -0.63 13.52
C SER A 87 -13.20 0.88 13.63
N LYS A 88 -12.09 1.37 13.08
CA LYS A 88 -11.74 2.79 13.13
C LYS A 88 -12.31 3.50 11.93
N LEU A 89 -12.82 4.71 12.14
CA LEU A 89 -13.20 5.61 11.06
C LEU A 89 -11.96 5.84 10.17
N CYS A 90 -12.15 5.76 8.86
CA CYS A 90 -11.10 5.88 7.86
C CYS A 90 -11.36 7.13 7.02
N ASP A 91 -10.61 8.19 7.27
CA ASP A 91 -10.71 9.50 6.60
C ASP A 91 -9.98 9.54 5.24
N TYR A 92 -9.71 8.37 4.65
CA TYR A 92 -9.07 8.24 3.34
C TYR A 92 -9.52 6.99 2.58
N HIS A 93 -9.51 7.11 1.26
CA HIS A 93 -9.57 6.01 0.32
C HIS A 93 -8.15 5.56 -0.04
N GLN A 94 -7.87 4.27 0.10
CA GLN A 94 -6.55 3.72 -0.20
C GLN A 94 -6.59 2.93 -1.51
N ILE A 95 -5.70 3.30 -2.44
CA ILE A 95 -5.36 2.49 -3.60
C ILE A 95 -4.00 1.84 -3.34
N ARG A 96 -3.89 0.52 -3.54
CA ARG A 96 -2.65 -0.23 -3.37
C ARG A 96 -2.14 -0.68 -4.73
N ILE A 97 -0.87 -0.41 -4.98
CA ILE A 97 -0.14 -0.78 -6.19
C ILE A 97 0.87 -1.84 -5.76
N LYS A 98 0.47 -3.11 -5.83
CA LYS A 98 1.33 -4.24 -5.45
C LYS A 98 2.26 -4.57 -6.61
N PHE A 99 3.57 -4.57 -6.35
CA PHE A 99 4.56 -4.90 -7.36
C PHE A 99 4.42 -6.37 -7.76
N PRO A 100 4.67 -6.71 -9.05
CA PRO A 100 4.71 -8.09 -9.47
C PRO A 100 5.84 -8.84 -8.73
N ARG A 101 5.80 -10.18 -8.72
CA ARG A 101 6.86 -10.98 -8.10
C ARG A 101 8.22 -10.80 -8.78
N SER A 102 8.22 -10.55 -10.09
CA SER A 102 9.42 -10.25 -10.87
C SER A 102 9.43 -8.78 -11.24
N PHE A 103 10.35 -8.03 -10.64
CA PHE A 103 10.63 -6.64 -10.99
C PHE A 103 12.12 -6.35 -10.78
N SER A 104 12.60 -5.32 -11.46
CA SER A 104 13.95 -4.77 -11.28
C SER A 104 13.86 -3.43 -10.57
N HIS A 105 14.93 -3.03 -9.88
CA HIS A 105 15.01 -1.72 -9.27
C HIS A 105 16.43 -1.16 -9.37
N GLU A 106 16.53 0.16 -9.45
CA GLU A 106 17.77 0.93 -9.44
C GLU A 106 17.68 1.95 -8.31
N VAL A 107 18.75 2.08 -7.52
CA VAL A 107 18.83 3.04 -6.41
C VAL A 107 19.97 4.02 -6.70
N GLN A 108 19.64 5.30 -6.72
CA GLN A 108 20.59 6.40 -6.83
C GLN A 108 20.62 7.17 -5.52
N LEU A 109 21.77 7.15 -4.84
CA LEU A 109 21.97 7.87 -3.58
C LEU A 109 22.29 9.34 -3.87
N GLY A 110 21.63 10.26 -3.15
CA GLY A 110 21.93 11.70 -3.22
C GLY A 110 21.54 12.40 -4.53
N GLN A 111 21.09 11.67 -5.55
CA GLN A 111 20.40 12.25 -6.69
C GLN A 111 18.93 12.35 -6.35
N SER A 112 18.40 13.57 -6.34
CA SER A 112 16.98 13.84 -6.18
C SER A 112 16.55 14.76 -7.31
N PRO A 113 15.26 14.76 -7.74
CA PRO A 113 14.76 15.82 -8.61
C PRO A 113 15.17 17.18 -8.04
N SER A 114 15.38 18.19 -8.89
CA SER A 114 15.82 19.55 -8.51
C SER A 114 14.99 20.20 -7.38
N THR A 115 13.81 19.64 -7.08
CA THR A 115 12.94 19.96 -5.96
C THR A 115 13.50 19.61 -4.57
N PHE A 116 14.49 18.72 -4.46
CA PHE A 116 15.08 18.35 -3.17
C PHE A 116 16.60 18.55 -3.17
N THR A 117 17.06 19.32 -2.20
CA THR A 117 18.47 19.37 -1.77
C THR A 117 18.57 18.68 -0.42
N ASN A 118 18.54 17.35 -0.40
CA ASN A 118 18.73 16.59 0.84
C ASN A 118 19.52 15.30 0.58
N GLU A 119 20.73 15.25 1.14
CA GLU A 119 21.67 14.12 1.03
C GLU A 119 21.16 12.85 1.70
N HIS A 120 20.12 12.96 2.54
CA HIS A 120 19.51 11.84 3.25
C HIS A 120 18.38 11.16 2.49
N LEU A 121 18.20 11.46 1.20
CA LEU A 121 17.19 10.85 0.34
C LEU A 121 17.82 9.97 -0.73
N SER A 122 17.10 8.93 -1.13
CA SER A 122 17.43 8.02 -2.21
C SER A 122 16.35 8.07 -3.27
N TYR A 123 16.77 8.15 -4.53
CA TYR A 123 15.89 8.03 -5.67
C TYR A 123 15.88 6.59 -6.14
N VAL A 124 14.69 5.99 -6.19
CA VAL A 124 14.49 4.60 -6.52
C VAL A 124 13.61 4.51 -7.74
N LYS A 125 14.14 3.87 -8.79
CA LYS A 125 13.35 3.48 -9.96
C LYS A 125 12.99 2.02 -9.82
N VAL A 126 11.71 1.71 -9.89
CA VAL A 126 11.19 0.33 -9.94
C VAL A 126 10.66 0.08 -11.34
N TYR A 127 11.07 -1.00 -11.99
CA TYR A 127 10.67 -1.36 -13.34
C TYR A 127 10.08 -2.77 -13.39
N PHE A 128 8.89 -2.90 -13.97
CA PHE A 128 8.13 -4.16 -14.00
C PHE A 128 8.39 -5.04 -15.23
N GLY A 129 9.11 -4.53 -16.25
CA GLY A 129 9.29 -5.29 -17.50
C GLY A 129 7.95 -5.59 -18.18
N GLU A 130 7.77 -6.83 -18.62
CA GLU A 130 6.51 -7.34 -19.19
C GLU A 130 5.43 -7.64 -18.13
N SER A 131 5.81 -7.64 -16.84
CA SER A 131 4.86 -7.85 -15.74
C SER A 131 4.06 -6.58 -15.45
N ARG A 132 2.93 -6.72 -14.76
CA ARG A 132 2.10 -5.60 -14.32
C ARG A 132 1.90 -5.61 -12.82
N ALA A 133 1.80 -4.42 -12.23
CA ALA A 133 1.39 -4.28 -10.85
C ALA A 133 -0.07 -4.71 -10.68
N THR A 134 -0.39 -5.30 -9.53
CA THR A 134 -1.77 -5.58 -9.12
C THR A 134 -2.31 -4.34 -8.42
N ILE A 135 -3.42 -3.81 -8.92
CA ILE A 135 -4.08 -2.62 -8.37
C ILE A 135 -5.26 -3.07 -7.51
N GLU A 136 -5.27 -2.68 -6.23
CA GLU A 136 -6.40 -2.88 -5.32
C GLU A 136 -6.97 -1.54 -4.87
N GLY A 137 -8.27 -1.49 -4.61
CA GLY A 137 -8.96 -0.28 -4.15
C GLY A 137 -9.48 0.60 -5.28
N PHE A 138 -8.95 0.48 -6.50
CA PHE A 138 -9.49 1.18 -7.67
C PHE A 138 -10.91 0.69 -8.03
N GLY A 139 -11.79 1.61 -8.41
CA GLY A 139 -13.19 1.32 -8.78
C GLY A 139 -14.15 1.18 -7.59
N ILE A 140 -13.68 1.34 -6.35
CA ILE A 140 -14.56 1.40 -5.17
C ILE A 140 -15.29 2.75 -5.17
N PRO A 141 -16.63 2.79 -4.99
CA PRO A 141 -17.42 4.03 -5.00
C PRO A 141 -16.86 5.08 -4.05
N PHE A 142 -16.44 6.23 -4.58
CA PHE A 142 -15.80 7.32 -3.85
C PHE A 142 -16.72 8.54 -3.80
N ALA A 143 -16.70 9.24 -2.68
CA ALA A 143 -17.33 10.55 -2.53
C ALA A 143 -16.49 11.38 -1.56
N ASN A 144 -16.23 12.64 -1.91
CA ASN A 144 -15.63 13.64 -1.06
C ASN A 144 -16.32 14.99 -1.32
N GLN A 145 -17.29 15.31 -0.46
CA GLN A 145 -18.04 16.57 -0.53
C GLN A 145 -17.22 17.79 -0.09
N GLU A 146 -16.13 17.61 0.65
CA GLU A 146 -15.30 18.71 1.17
C GLU A 146 -14.24 19.16 0.15
N ASP A 147 -13.81 18.26 -0.74
CA ASP A 147 -12.72 18.52 -1.70
C ASP A 147 -13.09 18.06 -3.12
N HIS A 148 -13.73 18.95 -3.86
CA HIS A 148 -14.12 18.72 -5.26
C HIS A 148 -12.93 18.42 -6.18
N GLN A 149 -11.71 18.81 -5.81
CA GLN A 149 -10.53 18.48 -6.62
C GLN A 149 -10.20 16.99 -6.49
N VAL A 150 -10.19 16.45 -5.27
CA VAL A 150 -9.95 15.03 -5.02
C VAL A 150 -11.08 14.18 -5.59
N GLU A 151 -12.33 14.65 -5.46
CA GLU A 151 -13.50 14.06 -6.12
C GLU A 151 -13.28 13.96 -7.64
N SER A 152 -12.82 15.03 -8.28
CA SER A 152 -12.58 15.07 -9.71
C SER A 152 -11.44 14.14 -10.17
N TRP A 153 -10.45 13.88 -9.32
CA TRP A 153 -9.32 12.99 -9.63
C TRP A 153 -9.73 11.52 -9.69
N ILE A 154 -10.68 11.10 -8.85
CA ILE A 154 -11.12 9.71 -8.76
C ILE A 154 -12.32 9.44 -9.66
N ASN A 155 -13.32 10.35 -9.66
CA ASN A 155 -14.59 10.14 -10.35
C ASN A 155 -14.68 10.88 -11.70
N GLY A 156 -13.85 11.90 -11.93
CA GLY A 156 -13.97 12.82 -13.07
C GLY A 156 -12.79 12.84 -14.04
N ASP A 157 -11.87 11.87 -13.94
CA ASP A 157 -10.66 11.74 -14.76
C ASP A 157 -9.79 13.02 -14.82
N ALA A 158 -9.89 13.89 -13.80
CA ALA A 158 -9.14 15.13 -13.78
C ALA A 158 -7.63 14.87 -13.58
N PRO A 159 -6.75 15.70 -14.17
CA PRO A 159 -5.31 15.56 -13.98
C PRO A 159 -4.88 15.70 -12.52
N ILE A 160 -4.07 14.75 -12.05
CA ILE A 160 -3.45 14.73 -10.72
C ILE A 160 -2.08 15.41 -10.76
N ALA A 161 -1.25 15.03 -11.73
CA ALA A 161 0.13 15.47 -11.85
C ALA A 161 0.41 15.98 -13.27
N GLY A 162 0.48 17.30 -13.43
CA GLY A 162 0.60 17.92 -14.75
C GLY A 162 -0.62 17.63 -15.62
N LYS A 163 -0.47 16.81 -16.66
CA LYS A 163 -1.55 16.39 -17.57
C LYS A 163 -2.04 14.97 -17.31
N TYR A 164 -1.48 14.26 -16.33
CA TYR A 164 -1.72 12.84 -16.12
C TYR A 164 -2.80 12.62 -15.06
N GLY A 165 -3.78 11.79 -15.37
CA GLY A 165 -4.86 11.39 -14.47
C GLY A 165 -4.51 10.15 -13.64
N LEU A 166 -5.48 9.68 -12.85
CA LEU A 166 -5.32 8.49 -12.01
C LEU A 166 -4.98 7.24 -12.83
N LEU A 167 -5.67 7.03 -13.95
CA LEU A 167 -5.46 5.85 -14.79
C LEU A 167 -4.04 5.82 -15.37
N ASP A 168 -3.52 6.96 -15.83
CA ASP A 168 -2.15 7.09 -16.36
C ASP A 168 -1.12 6.68 -15.30
N ILE A 169 -1.32 7.11 -14.05
CA ILE A 169 -0.47 6.81 -12.91
C ILE A 169 -0.51 5.31 -12.57
N LEU A 170 -1.71 4.70 -12.56
CA LEU A 170 -1.86 3.28 -12.21
C LEU A 170 -1.35 2.33 -13.30
N GLN A 171 -1.26 2.80 -14.55
CA GLN A 171 -0.79 2.00 -15.69
C GLN A 171 0.73 2.06 -15.91
N GLN A 172 1.47 2.81 -15.09
CA GLN A 172 2.91 2.95 -15.26
C GLN A 172 3.65 1.60 -15.10
N GLN A 173 4.54 1.29 -16.06
CA GLN A 173 5.47 0.15 -15.95
C GLN A 173 6.74 0.47 -15.16
N SER A 174 7.02 1.77 -14.97
CA SER A 174 8.12 2.26 -14.16
C SER A 174 7.59 3.21 -13.11
N LEU A 175 7.92 2.95 -11.85
CA LEU A 175 7.63 3.85 -10.74
C LEU A 175 8.90 4.54 -10.29
N TYR A 176 8.78 5.81 -9.97
CA TYR A 176 9.89 6.66 -9.56
C TYR A 176 9.59 7.20 -8.17
N LEU A 177 10.39 6.77 -7.20
CA LEU A 177 10.17 6.98 -5.78
C LEU A 177 11.33 7.77 -5.17
N VAL A 178 11.02 8.58 -4.17
CA VAL A 178 12.00 9.17 -3.26
C VAL A 178 11.71 8.68 -1.86
N LEU A 179 12.73 8.10 -1.22
CA LEU A 179 12.67 7.49 0.11
C LEU A 179 13.82 8.02 0.97
N PRO A 180 13.75 7.92 2.31
CA PRO A 180 14.91 8.14 3.17
C PRO A 180 16.04 7.17 2.80
N ALA A 181 17.29 7.63 2.75
CA ALA A 181 18.44 6.79 2.40
C ALA A 181 18.72 5.69 3.43
N SER A 182 18.30 5.90 4.67
CA SER A 182 18.34 4.90 5.74
C SER A 182 17.21 3.86 5.67
N SER A 183 16.32 3.97 4.68
CA SER A 183 15.14 3.11 4.54
C SER A 183 15.51 1.64 4.50
N SER A 184 14.86 0.86 5.37
CA SER A 184 14.99 -0.59 5.36
C SER A 184 14.32 -1.21 4.13
N LEU A 185 13.29 -0.55 3.60
CA LEU A 185 12.54 -1.01 2.42
C LEU A 185 13.38 -0.94 1.14
N VAL A 186 14.32 0.00 1.04
CA VAL A 186 15.27 0.05 -0.09
C VAL A 186 16.09 -1.24 -0.17
N LYS A 187 16.49 -1.80 0.98
CA LYS A 187 17.19 -3.09 1.04
C LYS A 187 16.25 -4.27 0.72
N THR A 188 15.00 -4.18 1.15
CA THR A 188 13.98 -5.23 0.95
C THR A 188 13.51 -5.37 -0.50
N LEU A 189 13.60 -4.33 -1.33
CA LEU A 189 13.25 -4.39 -2.76
C LEU A 189 14.02 -5.48 -3.52
N GLY A 190 15.22 -5.87 -3.06
CA GLY A 190 16.01 -6.94 -3.65
C GLY A 190 15.74 -8.34 -3.11
N THR A 191 14.98 -8.50 -2.03
CA THR A 191 14.82 -9.79 -1.34
C THR A 191 13.44 -10.43 -1.50
N THR A 192 12.46 -9.70 -2.04
CA THR A 192 11.07 -10.20 -2.14
C THR A 192 10.81 -11.23 -3.23
N GLN A 193 11.74 -11.41 -4.18
CA GLN A 193 11.60 -12.40 -5.26
C GLN A 193 11.55 -13.86 -4.76
N THR A 194 11.93 -14.13 -3.50
CA THR A 194 12.00 -15.48 -2.91
C THR A 194 10.85 -15.84 -1.96
N LEU A 195 9.85 -14.96 -1.79
CA LEU A 195 8.83 -15.16 -0.76
C LEU A 195 7.76 -16.16 -1.22
N SER A 196 7.45 -17.16 -0.41
CA SER A 196 6.49 -18.21 -0.73
C SER A 196 5.07 -17.67 -0.90
N THR A 197 4.33 -18.19 -1.88
CA THR A 197 2.87 -17.97 -1.98
C THR A 197 2.18 -18.52 -0.75
N PHE A 198 1.22 -17.78 -0.23
CA PHE A 198 0.34 -18.26 0.83
C PHE A 198 -0.38 -19.51 0.33
N ARG A 199 -0.35 -20.55 1.14
CA ARG A 199 -1.13 -21.76 0.93
C ARG A 199 -2.06 -21.89 2.12
N TYR A 200 -3.34 -22.11 1.82
CA TYR A 200 -4.27 -22.46 2.87
C TYR A 200 -3.77 -23.71 3.59
N PRO A 201 -3.88 -23.74 4.93
CA PRO A 201 -3.35 -24.80 5.77
C PRO A 201 -4.18 -26.08 5.73
N TYR A 202 -5.17 -26.16 4.83
CA TYR A 202 -6.04 -27.32 4.71
C TYR A 202 -5.26 -28.51 4.17
N ASN A 203 -5.54 -29.67 4.73
CA ASN A 203 -4.99 -30.92 4.25
C ASN A 203 -5.58 -31.28 2.88
N GLU A 204 -4.85 -32.05 2.08
CA GLU A 204 -5.35 -32.56 0.79
C GLU A 204 -6.33 -33.73 0.97
N ASP A 205 -6.48 -34.24 2.20
CA ASP A 205 -7.49 -35.22 2.57
C ASP A 205 -8.82 -34.52 2.92
N PHE A 206 -9.82 -34.73 2.06
CA PHE A 206 -11.17 -34.17 2.19
C PHE A 206 -12.18 -35.11 2.89
N SER A 207 -11.70 -36.21 3.49
CA SER A 207 -12.57 -37.07 4.31
C SER A 207 -13.23 -36.30 5.46
N TRP A 208 -14.41 -36.72 5.89
CA TRP A 208 -15.08 -36.05 7.01
C TRP A 208 -14.48 -36.51 8.34
N ASP A 209 -13.70 -35.65 8.99
CA ASP A 209 -13.12 -35.87 10.32
C ASP A 209 -13.22 -34.58 11.16
N LEU A 210 -14.19 -34.57 12.08
CA LEU A 210 -14.46 -33.42 12.94
C LEU A 210 -13.26 -33.08 13.84
N THR A 211 -12.58 -34.09 14.39
CA THR A 211 -11.44 -33.89 15.28
C THR A 211 -10.26 -33.27 14.54
N ARG A 212 -10.04 -33.70 13.29
CA ARG A 212 -9.04 -33.07 12.41
C ARG A 212 -9.40 -31.62 12.11
N PHE A 213 -10.63 -31.34 11.69
CA PHE A 213 -11.05 -29.98 11.37
C PHE A 213 -10.93 -29.03 12.57
N GLU A 214 -11.34 -29.46 13.77
CA GLU A 214 -11.19 -28.66 15.00
C GLU A 214 -9.73 -28.34 15.33
N LYS A 215 -8.83 -29.30 15.09
CA LYS A 215 -7.39 -29.09 15.29
C LYS A 215 -6.83 -28.10 14.27
N GLU A 216 -7.12 -28.30 12.99
CA GLU A 216 -6.65 -27.41 11.90
C GLU A 216 -7.13 -25.97 12.08
N LEU A 217 -8.39 -25.77 12.47
CA LEU A 217 -8.96 -24.46 12.79
C LEU A 217 -8.27 -23.79 13.99
N ARG A 218 -7.84 -24.58 14.98
CA ARG A 218 -7.18 -24.06 16.19
C ARG A 218 -5.74 -23.64 15.92
N GLU A 219 -5.02 -24.44 15.14
CA GLU A 219 -3.59 -24.27 14.85
C GLU A 219 -3.34 -23.23 13.75
N ASN A 220 -4.27 -23.05 12.81
CA ASN A 220 -4.06 -22.20 11.64
C ASN A 220 -5.06 -21.05 11.55
N LYS A 221 -5.32 -20.37 12.67
CA LYS A 221 -6.11 -19.15 12.65
C LYS A 221 -5.38 -18.06 11.89
N GLY A 222 -6.09 -17.20 11.17
CA GLY A 222 -5.47 -16.02 10.54
C GLY A 222 -4.81 -15.08 11.56
N GLN A 223 -3.96 -14.18 11.08
CA GLN A 223 -3.21 -13.22 11.89
C GLN A 223 -4.11 -12.34 12.77
N GLN A 224 -5.35 -12.11 12.34
CA GLN A 224 -6.37 -11.42 13.12
C GLN A 224 -6.68 -12.07 14.48
N PHE A 225 -6.34 -13.35 14.68
CA PHE A 225 -6.53 -14.09 15.92
C PHE A 225 -5.21 -14.39 16.65
N ALA A 226 -4.14 -13.68 16.32
CA ALA A 226 -2.85 -13.86 16.99
C ALA A 226 -3.01 -13.69 18.53
N PRO A 227 -2.38 -14.57 19.34
CA PRO A 227 -2.49 -14.49 20.79
C PRO A 227 -1.89 -13.16 21.31
N LEU A 228 -2.69 -12.43 22.09
CA LEU A 228 -2.33 -11.12 22.65
C LEU A 228 -1.30 -11.20 23.79
N TYR A 229 -1.08 -12.40 24.34
CA TYR A 229 -0.14 -12.66 25.42
C TYR A 229 0.66 -13.92 25.08
N ARG A 230 1.98 -13.87 25.30
CA ARG A 230 2.90 -15.02 25.26
C ARG A 230 3.40 -15.32 26.66
#